data_AF-A0A3D0W500-F1
#
_entry.id   AF-A0A3D0W500-F1
#
_cell.length_a   1.000
_cell.length_b   1.000
_cell.length_c   1.000
_cell.angle_alpha   90.00
_cell.angle_beta   90.00
_cell.angle_gamma   90.00
#
_symmetry.space_group_name_H-M   'P 1'
#
loop_
_entity.id
_entity.type
_entity.pdbx_description
1 polymer ?
#
loop_
_entity_poly.entity_id
_entity_poly.type
_entity_poly.pdbx_seq_one_letter_code
_entity_poly.pdbx_strand_id
1 'polypeptide(L)'
;MLKKVFIKTFGCQMNEYDSSKMQDVLNQTHATSKTEDPKEADLIILNTCSVREKAEEKIYSHLGEYEALKKINPNLLIAIGGCVASQEGDNILKRAPFVDLIFGPQTLHRL
;
A
#
# COMPACT_ATOMS: atom_id res chain seq x y z
N MET A 1 8.57 16.02 0.42
CA MET A 1 9.59 14.98 0.73
C MET A 1 8.87 13.86 1.43
N LEU A 2 9.07 12.63 0.96
CA LEU A 2 8.44 11.43 1.50
C LEU A 2 9.16 11.09 2.81
N LYS A 3 8.56 11.39 3.97
CA LYS A 3 9.22 11.26 5.28
C LYS A 3 8.63 10.13 6.11
N LYS A 4 7.31 9.95 6.07
CA LYS A 4 6.61 8.91 6.85
C LYS A 4 5.91 7.91 5.93
N VAL A 5 6.12 6.62 6.17
CA VAL A 5 5.48 5.53 5.44
C VAL A 5 4.63 4.71 6.39
N PHE A 6 3.39 4.47 6.03
CA PHE A 6 2.49 3.55 6.71
C PHE A 6 2.28 2.31 5.84
N ILE A 7 2.61 1.13 6.36
CA ILE A 7 2.43 -0.14 5.64
C ILE A 7 1.39 -0.97 6.38
N LYS A 8 0.30 -1.27 5.70
CA LYS A 8 -0.75 -2.17 6.17
C LYS A 8 -0.67 -3.50 5.43
N THR A 9 -0.33 -4.55 6.17
CA THR A 9 -0.20 -5.91 5.64
C THR A 9 -1.50 -6.71 5.87
N PHE A 10 -1.99 -7.37 4.83
CA PHE A 10 -3.10 -8.31 4.88
C PHE A 10 -2.70 -9.62 4.19
N GLY A 11 -2.44 -10.69 4.93
CA GLY A 11 -2.08 -11.93 4.24
C GLY A 11 -1.42 -12.99 5.10
N CYS A 12 -0.36 -13.58 4.57
CA CYS A 12 0.45 -14.60 5.20
C CYS A 12 1.81 -14.04 5.66
N GLN A 13 2.64 -14.90 6.26
CA GLN A 13 4.00 -14.56 6.69
C GLN A 13 4.88 -14.01 5.55
N MET A 14 4.60 -14.40 4.29
CA MET A 14 5.33 -13.88 3.13
C MET A 14 5.06 -12.38 2.92
N ASN A 15 3.82 -11.92 3.11
CA ASN A 15 3.52 -10.48 3.02
C ASN A 15 4.16 -9.68 4.16
N GLU A 16 4.28 -10.25 5.36
CA GLU A 16 5.01 -9.61 6.46
C GLU A 16 6.50 -9.43 6.11
N TYR A 17 7.11 -10.48 5.54
CA TYR A 17 8.48 -10.40 5.04
C TYR A 17 8.63 -9.36 3.92
N ASP A 18 7.72 -9.36 2.95
CA ASP A 18 7.72 -8.38 1.86
C ASP A 18 7.54 -6.95 2.40
N SER A 19 6.66 -6.75 3.38
CA SER A 19 6.46 -5.44 4.02
C SER A 19 7.70 -4.95 4.76
N SER A 20 8.43 -5.84 5.45
CA SER A 20 9.71 -5.49 6.06
C SER A 20 10.72 -5.07 4.99
N LYS A 21 10.81 -5.83 3.90
CA LYS A 21 11.73 -5.53 2.80
C LYS A 21 11.40 -4.22 2.07
N MET A 22 10.11 -3.90 1.91
CA MET A 22 9.67 -2.59 1.39
C MET A 22 10.17 -1.46 2.26
N GLN A 23 10.04 -1.59 3.58
CA GLN A 23 10.52 -0.57 4.51
C GLN A 23 12.03 -0.36 4.36
N ASP A 24 12.79 -1.44 4.24
CA ASP A 24 14.25 -1.37 4.09
C ASP A 24 14.67 -0.68 2.78
N VAL A 25 13.98 -0.97 1.67
CA VAL A 25 14.25 -0.32 0.37
C VAL A 25 13.90 1.17 0.43
N LEU A 26 12.71 1.51 0.95
CA LEU A 26 12.27 2.91 1.07
C LEU A 26 13.19 3.73 1.98
N ASN A 27 13.68 3.14 3.07
CA ASN A 27 14.63 3.78 3.97
C ASN A 27 15.97 4.07 3.28
N GLN A 28 16.44 3.16 2.42
CA GLN A 28 17.68 3.34 1.66
C GLN A 28 17.57 4.44 0.60
N THR A 29 16.43 4.53 -0.09
CA THR A 29 16.24 5.46 -1.22
C THR A 29 15.79 6.85 -0.77
N HIS A 30 14.97 6.95 0.28
CA HIS A 30 14.26 8.19 0.63
C HIS A 30 14.44 8.64 2.08
N ALA A 31 15.22 7.92 2.91
CA ALA A 31 15.37 8.20 4.34
C ALA A 31 14.03 8.30 5.09
N THR A 32 13.08 7.45 4.71
CA THR A 32 11.75 7.40 5.32
C THR A 32 11.79 6.83 6.74
N SER A 33 10.77 7.13 7.53
CA SER A 33 10.50 6.49 8.82
C SER A 33 9.15 5.80 8.78
N LYS A 34 9.03 4.63 9.42
CA LYS A 34 7.74 3.95 9.55
C LYS A 34 6.85 4.71 10.54
N THR A 35 5.57 4.87 10.22
CA THR A 35 4.54 5.33 11.14
C THR A 35 3.46 4.26 11.33
N GLU A 36 2.81 4.25 12.49
CA GLU A 36 1.63 3.44 12.76
C GLU A 36 0.32 4.22 12.59
N ASP A 37 0.41 5.55 12.43
CA ASP A 37 -0.74 6.40 12.14
C ASP A 37 -0.79 6.74 10.64
N PRO A 38 -1.79 6.26 9.87
CA PRO A 38 -1.94 6.59 8.45
C PRO A 38 -2.18 8.09 8.22
N LYS A 39 -2.65 8.85 9.21
CA LYS A 39 -2.89 10.31 9.08
C LYS A 39 -1.59 11.11 9.03
N GLU A 40 -0.52 10.57 9.57
CA GLU A 40 0.80 11.20 9.55
C GLU A 40 1.66 10.75 8.35
N ALA A 41 1.17 9.84 7.53
CA ALA A 41 1.92 9.27 6.44
C ALA A 41 1.97 10.20 5.21
N ASP A 42 3.11 10.20 4.52
CA ASP A 42 3.25 10.75 3.17
C ASP A 42 3.03 9.67 2.11
N LEU A 43 3.16 8.40 2.50
CA LEU A 43 2.90 7.22 1.67
C LEU A 43 2.20 6.13 2.48
N ILE A 44 1.08 5.63 1.96
CA ILE A 44 0.36 4.48 2.48
C ILE A 44 0.53 3.31 1.52
N ILE A 45 0.94 2.15 2.04
CA ILE A 45 1.09 0.91 1.27
C ILE A 45 0.16 -0.17 1.83
N LEU A 46 -0.73 -0.68 0.99
CA LEU A 46 -1.59 -1.83 1.27
C LEU A 46 -0.98 -3.09 0.65
N ASN A 47 -0.29 -3.92 1.43
CA ASN A 47 0.30 -5.17 0.93
C ASN A 47 -0.64 -6.35 1.20
N THR A 48 -1.21 -6.95 0.15
CA THR A 48 -2.34 -7.88 0.26
C THR A 48 -2.12 -9.23 -0.43
N CYS A 49 -2.65 -10.29 0.18
CA CYS A 49 -2.58 -11.66 -0.35
C CYS A 49 -3.93 -12.12 -0.90
N SER A 50 -3.93 -12.82 -2.04
CA SER A 50 -5.13 -13.34 -2.70
C SER A 50 -5.65 -14.65 -2.10
N VAL A 51 -4.87 -15.31 -1.24
CA VAL A 51 -5.21 -16.65 -0.71
C VAL A 51 -6.24 -16.60 0.41
N ARG A 52 -6.61 -15.41 0.89
CA ARG A 52 -7.60 -15.21 1.95
C ARG A 52 -8.92 -14.80 1.33
N GLU A 53 -10.00 -15.45 1.77
CA GLU A 53 -11.35 -15.06 1.45
C GLU A 53 -11.59 -13.59 1.83
N LYS A 54 -12.26 -12.82 0.95
CA LYS A 54 -12.59 -11.39 1.13
C LYS A 54 -11.41 -10.42 1.19
N ALA A 55 -10.25 -10.78 0.66
CA ALA A 55 -9.12 -9.86 0.57
C ALA A 55 -9.47 -8.59 -0.23
N GLU A 56 -10.24 -8.72 -1.31
CA GLU A 56 -10.69 -7.61 -2.14
C GLU A 56 -11.63 -6.64 -1.38
N GLU A 57 -12.65 -7.17 -0.69
CA GLU A 57 -13.59 -6.38 0.11
C GLU A 57 -12.88 -5.55 1.20
N LYS A 58 -11.87 -6.14 1.84
CA LYS A 58 -11.06 -5.46 2.87
C LYS A 58 -10.24 -4.32 2.27
N ILE A 59 -9.66 -4.51 1.08
CA ILE A 59 -8.91 -3.45 0.38
C ILE A 59 -9.81 -2.25 0.16
N TYR A 60 -11.01 -2.43 -0.40
CA TYR A 60 -11.90 -1.30 -0.65
C TYR A 60 -12.36 -0.60 0.63
N SER A 61 -12.57 -1.35 1.71
CA SER A 61 -12.92 -0.77 3.01
C SER A 61 -11.83 0.20 3.50
N HIS A 62 -10.56 -0.20 3.39
CA HIS A 62 -9.43 0.67 3.76
C HIS A 62 -9.21 1.81 2.76
N LEU A 63 -9.40 1.56 1.47
CA LEU A 63 -9.28 2.61 0.45
C LEU A 63 -10.30 3.73 0.64
N GLY A 64 -11.52 3.43 1.09
CA GLY A 64 -12.50 4.47 1.44
C GLY A 64 -12.01 5.39 2.56
N GLU A 65 -11.34 4.83 3.58
CA GLU A 65 -10.75 5.61 4.67
C GLU A 65 -9.58 6.48 4.18
N TYR A 66 -8.72 5.94 3.31
CA TYR A 66 -7.56 6.65 2.79
C TYR A 66 -7.90 7.68 1.72
N GLU A 67 -9.00 7.51 0.98
CA GLU A 67 -9.52 8.55 0.10
C GLU A 67 -9.83 9.83 0.89
N ALA A 68 -10.44 9.70 2.08
CA ALA A 68 -10.72 10.83 2.94
C ALA A 68 -9.43 11.52 3.41
N LEU A 69 -8.37 10.75 3.72
CA LEU A 69 -7.06 11.32 4.06
C LEU A 69 -6.41 12.03 2.88
N LYS A 70 -6.51 11.47 1.67
CA LYS A 70 -5.96 12.10 0.46
C LYS A 70 -6.70 13.38 0.06
N LYS A 71 -8.00 13.47 0.37
CA LYS A 71 -8.77 14.72 0.24
C LYS A 71 -8.25 15.81 1.18
N ILE A 72 -7.73 15.46 2.35
CA ILE A 72 -7.12 16.40 3.31
C ILE A 72 -5.68 16.74 2.92
N ASN A 73 -4.90 15.73 2.50
CA ASN A 73 -3.52 15.89 2.03
C ASN A 73 -3.40 15.36 0.59
N PRO A 74 -3.54 16.23 -0.43
CA PRO A 74 -3.41 15.82 -1.83
C PRO A 74 -2.03 15.27 -2.22
N ASN A 75 -1.01 15.52 -1.40
CA ASN A 75 0.35 14.98 -1.62
C ASN A 75 0.53 13.56 -1.05
N LEU A 76 -0.48 13.02 -0.34
CA LEU A 76 -0.44 11.66 0.17
C LEU A 76 -0.46 10.68 -1.01
N LEU A 77 0.55 9.81 -1.06
CA LEU A 77 0.62 8.73 -2.01
C LEU A 77 -0.03 7.47 -1.43
N ILE A 78 -0.78 6.76 -2.27
CA ILE A 78 -1.44 5.50 -1.93
C ILE A 78 -0.97 4.44 -2.93
N ALA A 79 -0.35 3.38 -2.40
CA ALA A 79 0.13 2.26 -3.18
C ALA A 79 -0.51 0.95 -2.72
N ILE A 80 -0.75 0.03 -3.66
CA ILE A 80 -1.29 -1.30 -3.38
C ILE A 80 -0.32 -2.36 -3.92
N GLY A 81 0.10 -3.25 -3.04
CA GLY A 81 1.06 -4.30 -3.28
C GLY A 81 0.49 -5.70 -3.09
N GLY A 82 1.22 -6.69 -3.62
CA GLY A 82 0.97 -8.11 -3.34
C GLY A 82 0.09 -8.82 -4.39
N CYS A 83 -0.35 -10.04 -4.10
CA CYS A 83 -1.00 -10.90 -5.09
C CYS A 83 -2.35 -10.34 -5.57
N VAL A 84 -3.12 -9.68 -4.71
CA VAL A 84 -4.41 -9.08 -5.12
C VAL A 84 -4.16 -7.91 -6.06
N ALA A 85 -3.11 -7.12 -5.83
CA ALA A 85 -2.71 -6.04 -6.73
C ALA A 85 -2.44 -6.54 -8.16
N SER A 86 -1.84 -7.72 -8.29
CA SER A 86 -1.59 -8.36 -9.60
C SER A 86 -2.85 -8.95 -10.25
N GLN A 87 -3.83 -9.40 -9.47
CA GLN A 87 -5.04 -10.04 -9.99
C GLN A 87 -6.14 -9.02 -10.32
N GLU A 88 -6.32 -8.03 -9.45
CA GLU A 88 -7.44 -7.09 -9.49
C GLU A 88 -7.01 -5.65 -9.84
N GLY A 89 -5.75 -5.43 -10.26
CA GLY A 89 -5.19 -4.09 -10.49
C GLY A 89 -6.07 -3.21 -11.38
N ASP A 90 -6.59 -3.73 -12.48
CA ASP A 90 -7.48 -2.98 -13.38
C ASP A 90 -8.82 -2.61 -12.73
N ASN A 91 -9.39 -3.49 -11.92
CA ASN A 91 -10.64 -3.24 -11.20
C ASN A 91 -10.44 -2.22 -10.08
N ILE A 92 -9.30 -2.31 -9.39
CA ILE A 92 -8.87 -1.36 -8.37
C ILE A 92 -8.72 0.04 -8.98
N LEU A 93 -8.02 0.19 -10.11
CA LEU A 93 -7.88 1.50 -10.78
C LEU A 93 -9.21 2.11 -11.21
N LYS A 94 -10.15 1.27 -11.70
CA LYS A 94 -11.49 1.72 -12.09
C LYS A 94 -12.33 2.19 -10.89
N ARG A 95 -12.26 1.48 -9.76
CA ARG A 95 -13.07 1.78 -8.56
C ARG A 95 -12.42 2.80 -7.63
N ALA A 96 -11.09 2.86 -7.59
CA ALA A 96 -10.29 3.71 -6.73
C ALA A 96 -9.23 4.46 -7.57
N PRO A 97 -9.64 5.40 -8.45
CA PRO A 97 -8.73 6.13 -9.33
C PRO A 97 -7.74 7.05 -8.60
N PHE A 98 -7.92 7.23 -7.29
CA PHE A 98 -7.03 7.99 -6.42
C PHE A 98 -5.80 7.18 -5.96
N VAL A 99 -5.70 5.89 -6.30
CA VAL A 99 -4.51 5.06 -6.05
C VAL A 99 -3.40 5.46 -7.04
N ASP A 100 -2.21 5.79 -6.52
CA ASP A 100 -1.10 6.28 -7.34
C ASP A 100 -0.26 5.16 -7.94
N LEU A 101 -0.16 4.03 -7.23
CA LEU A 101 0.72 2.93 -7.64
C LEU A 101 0.11 1.57 -7.31
N ILE A 102 0.22 0.64 -8.25
CA ILE A 102 -0.11 -0.77 -8.06
C ILE A 102 1.09 -1.61 -8.48
N PHE A 103 1.52 -2.54 -7.61
CA PHE A 103 2.66 -3.39 -7.91
C PHE A 103 2.44 -4.83 -7.43
N GLY A 104 2.90 -5.79 -8.25
CA GLY A 104 2.87 -7.20 -7.88
C GLY A 104 3.96 -7.60 -6.89
N PRO A 105 3.86 -8.79 -6.27
CA PRO A 105 4.78 -9.27 -5.24
C PRO A 105 6.24 -9.38 -5.73
N GLN A 106 6.47 -9.60 -7.03
CA GLN A 106 7.82 -9.68 -7.61
C GLN A 106 8.43 -8.32 -7.98
N THR A 107 7.65 -7.24 -7.91
CA THR A 107 8.05 -5.90 -8.37
C THR A 107 8.53 -4.99 -7.24
N LEU A 108 8.60 -5.54 -6.02
CA LEU A 108 8.98 -4.84 -4.79
C LEU A 108 10.31 -4.10 -4.87
N HIS A 109 11.26 -4.66 -5.63
CA HIS A 109 12.61 -4.13 -5.80
C HIS A 109 12.70 -2.86 -6.65
N ARG A 110 11.56 -2.41 -7.23
CA ARG A 110 11.47 -1.20 -8.06
C ARG A 110 10.82 -0.02 -7.33
N LEU A 111 10.53 -0.18 -6.04
CA LEU A 111 9.99 0.86 -5.15
C LEU A 111 11.08 1.86 -4.72
#